data_AF-A0A944DBL9-F1
#
_entry.id   AF-A0A944DBL9-F1
#
_cell.length_a   1.000
_cell.length_b   1.000
_cell.length_c   1.000
_cell.angle_alpha   90.00
_cell.angle_beta   90.00
_cell.angle_gamma   90.00
#
_symmetry.space_group_name_H-M   'P 1'
#
loop_
_entity.id
_entity.type
_entity.pdbx_description
1 polymer ?
#
loop_
_entity_poly.entity_id
_entity_poly.type
_entity_poly.pdbx_seq_one_letter_code
_entity_poly.pdbx_strand_id
1 'polypeptide(L)'
;MRPSSSEAGFPLIKAAGVALVVIIGAVLVLRPDATEAPVQAAQVATPSATSSEPKEGLAGKLGKSHPPGNPIEAARNATVFIQTPWGNLGSGFIMSADCLVVTNRHVLHFDSAGALRAAQQSPAIAMEFRRRQAELQQDLKDLLEKYREETRRSGKGSGAALTLKLKIDAVQEDLRTLPESVREHINAEISKTELYARTATYKVSLVDGTTFDVNQIRYVEERDLATFRLPASHCPYIKRGRSEQLRQGERLYTVGSPSGLTYTVTAGIFSGYRQEGDRRYLQTDAPINPGNSGGPLITESGDVVGVNTAILMGTQGIGFAIPVEDVPGL
;
A
#
# COMPACT_ATOMS: atom_id res chain seq x y z
N MET A 1 12.31 40.93 -15.57
CA MET A 1 11.88 39.72 -16.33
C MET A 1 11.98 38.53 -15.40
N ARG A 2 10.84 37.91 -15.04
CA ARG A 2 10.82 36.65 -14.28
C ARG A 2 11.06 35.51 -15.26
N PRO A 3 11.93 34.53 -15.00
CA PRO A 3 12.01 33.35 -15.85
C PRO A 3 10.76 32.48 -15.60
N SER A 4 10.08 32.09 -16.68
CA SER A 4 9.01 31.10 -16.64
C SER A 4 9.60 29.75 -16.24
N SER A 5 9.15 29.20 -15.11
CA SER A 5 9.42 27.82 -14.73
C SER A 5 8.69 26.90 -15.71
N SER A 6 9.45 26.15 -16.51
CA SER A 6 8.93 24.99 -17.21
C SER A 6 8.42 23.97 -16.19
N GLU A 7 7.14 23.63 -16.26
CA GLU A 7 6.50 22.54 -15.53
C GLU A 7 7.06 21.19 -15.99
N ALA A 8 8.23 20.81 -15.49
CA ALA A 8 8.68 19.43 -15.53
C ALA A 8 8.17 18.75 -14.26
N GLY A 9 7.05 18.03 -14.35
CA GLY A 9 6.56 17.19 -13.26
C GLY A 9 7.59 16.11 -12.91
N PHE A 10 7.85 15.90 -11.62
CA PHE A 10 8.75 14.84 -11.16
C PHE A 10 7.94 13.54 -10.96
N PRO A 11 8.38 12.39 -11.49
CA PRO A 11 7.61 11.15 -11.39
C PRO A 11 7.69 10.56 -9.96
N LEU A 12 6.76 10.95 -9.10
CA LEU A 12 6.62 10.43 -7.74
C LEU A 12 5.90 9.06 -7.73
N ILE A 13 6.43 8.09 -6.97
CA ILE A 13 5.69 6.87 -6.61
C ILE A 13 5.22 7.00 -5.18
N LYS A 14 3.92 6.80 -4.97
CA LYS A 14 3.40 6.49 -3.63
C LYS A 14 4.04 5.18 -3.17
N ALA A 15 4.49 5.07 -1.92
CA ALA A 15 5.25 3.87 -1.52
C ALA A 15 4.43 2.56 -1.63
N ALA A 16 3.09 2.62 -1.58
CA ALA A 16 2.23 1.47 -1.87
C ALA A 16 2.18 1.08 -3.36
N GLY A 17 2.51 1.97 -4.29
CA GLY A 17 2.55 1.69 -5.73
C GLY A 17 3.61 0.65 -6.12
N VAL A 18 4.64 0.45 -5.28
CA VAL A 18 5.62 -0.63 -5.43
C VAL A 18 4.98 -2.01 -5.22
N ALA A 19 3.92 -2.10 -4.42
CA ALA A 19 3.21 -3.36 -4.17
C ALA A 19 2.42 -3.87 -5.38
N LEU A 20 2.02 -3.00 -6.32
CA LEU A 20 1.39 -3.44 -7.58
C LEU A 20 2.35 -4.28 -8.43
N VAL A 21 3.67 -3.99 -8.42
CA VAL A 21 4.66 -4.82 -9.13
C VAL A 21 4.70 -6.24 -8.56
N VAL A 22 4.47 -6.38 -7.26
CA VAL A 22 4.39 -7.68 -6.56
C VAL A 22 3.06 -8.39 -6.82
N ILE A 23 1.94 -7.66 -6.83
CA ILE A 23 0.61 -8.21 -7.15
C ILE A 23 0.55 -8.67 -8.62
N ILE A 24 1.09 -7.89 -9.55
CA ILE A 24 1.24 -8.29 -10.96
C ILE A 24 2.14 -9.53 -11.07
N GLY A 25 3.20 -9.61 -10.25
CA GLY A 25 4.05 -10.80 -10.15
C GLY A 25 3.32 -12.05 -9.66
N ALA A 26 2.34 -11.91 -8.74
CA ALA A 26 1.58 -13.02 -8.18
C ALA A 26 0.41 -13.48 -9.06
N VAL A 27 -0.27 -12.56 -9.76
CA VAL A 27 -1.40 -12.87 -10.66
C VAL A 27 -0.96 -13.72 -11.86
N LEU A 28 0.30 -13.62 -12.28
CA LEU A 28 0.87 -14.39 -13.40
C LEU A 28 1.37 -15.81 -13.02
N VAL A 29 1.02 -16.31 -11.83
CA VAL A 29 1.38 -17.67 -11.35
C VAL A 29 0.20 -18.65 -11.33
N LEU A 30 -1.02 -18.23 -11.67
CA LEU A 30 -2.17 -19.13 -11.64
C LEU A 30 -2.22 -20.03 -12.88
N ARG A 31 -1.76 -21.28 -12.69
CA ARG A 31 -2.15 -22.43 -13.52
C ARG A 31 -3.66 -22.65 -13.39
N PRO A 32 -4.36 -23.15 -14.44
CA PRO A 32 -5.80 -23.40 -14.36
C PRO A 32 -6.19 -24.65 -13.53
N ASP A 33 -5.23 -25.38 -12.96
CA ASP A 33 -5.49 -26.55 -12.11
C ASP A 33 -4.92 -26.33 -10.70
N ALA A 34 -5.62 -25.54 -9.91
CA ALA A 34 -5.57 -25.62 -8.46
C ALA A 34 -7.01 -25.52 -7.97
N THR A 35 -7.60 -26.68 -7.71
CA THR A 35 -8.87 -26.83 -7.00
C THR A 35 -8.88 -25.90 -5.79
N GLU A 36 -9.80 -24.93 -5.81
CA GLU A 36 -10.11 -24.09 -4.66
C GLU A 36 -10.46 -25.00 -3.47
N ALA A 37 -9.59 -25.00 -2.46
CA ALA A 37 -9.98 -25.52 -1.15
C ALA A 37 -11.00 -24.53 -0.57
N PRO A 38 -12.14 -25.01 -0.02
CA PRO A 38 -13.13 -24.12 0.56
C PRO A 38 -12.50 -23.40 1.74
N VAL A 39 -12.43 -22.07 1.66
CA VAL A 39 -12.14 -21.22 2.82
C VAL A 39 -13.34 -21.39 3.76
N GLN A 40 -13.18 -22.25 4.76
CA GLN A 40 -14.12 -22.37 5.85
C GLN A 40 -14.29 -20.99 6.49
N ALA A 41 -15.55 -20.54 6.55
CA ALA A 41 -15.97 -19.44 7.38
C ALA A 41 -15.58 -19.76 8.84
N ALA A 42 -14.42 -19.27 9.26
CA ALA A 42 -14.04 -19.29 10.65
C ALA A 42 -15.04 -18.40 11.40
N GLN A 43 -15.72 -19.03 12.35
CA GLN A 43 -16.80 -18.46 13.13
C GLN A 43 -16.40 -17.13 13.78
N VAL A 44 -17.31 -16.17 13.65
CA VAL A 44 -17.30 -14.89 14.34
C VAL A 44 -17.31 -15.15 15.84
N ALA A 45 -16.14 -15.04 16.47
CA ALA A 45 -16.04 -14.82 17.90
C ALA A 45 -16.12 -13.31 18.13
N THR A 46 -17.31 -12.82 18.45
CA THR A 46 -17.48 -11.52 19.11
C THR A 46 -16.80 -11.56 20.46
N PRO A 47 -15.80 -10.72 20.76
CA PRO A 47 -15.49 -10.41 22.14
C PRO A 47 -16.58 -9.46 22.64
N SER A 48 -17.39 -9.95 23.58
CA SER A 48 -18.25 -9.11 24.41
C SER A 48 -17.40 -8.05 25.10
N ALA A 49 -17.61 -6.79 24.73
CA ALA A 49 -17.13 -5.67 25.52
C ALA A 49 -17.98 -5.58 26.79
N THR A 50 -17.53 -6.21 27.87
CA THR A 50 -17.95 -5.86 29.21
C THR A 50 -17.21 -4.59 29.63
N SER A 51 -17.94 -3.47 29.61
CA SER A 51 -17.54 -2.20 30.19
C SER A 51 -17.59 -2.27 31.71
N SER A 52 -16.46 -2.06 32.40
CA SER A 52 -16.44 -1.45 33.75
C SER A 52 -15.02 -1.25 34.29
N GLU A 53 -14.29 -0.22 33.85
CA GLU A 53 -13.26 0.42 34.69
C GLU A 53 -13.17 1.92 34.39
N PRO A 54 -13.27 2.81 35.40
CA PRO A 54 -12.99 4.23 35.21
C PRO A 54 -11.49 4.52 35.23
N LYS A 55 -11.02 5.12 34.12
CA LYS A 55 -9.89 6.06 33.97
C LYS A 55 -8.45 5.57 34.10
N GLU A 56 -8.07 4.65 33.24
CA GLU A 56 -6.92 4.94 32.37
C GLU A 56 -7.35 4.69 30.93
N GLY A 57 -7.55 5.76 30.16
CA GLY A 57 -7.80 5.62 28.73
C GLY A 57 -6.56 5.08 28.01
N LEU A 58 -6.63 4.97 26.68
CA LEU A 58 -5.63 4.23 25.91
C LEU A 58 -4.19 4.75 26.11
N ALA A 59 -4.02 6.05 26.34
CA ALA A 59 -2.73 6.66 26.67
C ALA A 59 -2.13 6.13 27.97
N GLY A 60 -2.94 5.93 29.02
CA GLY A 60 -2.47 5.42 30.31
C GLY A 60 -2.01 3.96 30.21
N LYS A 61 -2.81 3.13 29.52
CA LYS A 61 -2.47 1.73 29.25
C LYS A 61 -1.15 1.60 28.49
N LEU A 62 -1.00 2.36 27.40
CA LEU A 62 0.22 2.36 26.60
C LEU A 62 1.42 2.96 27.34
N GLY A 63 1.22 3.99 28.18
CA GLY A 63 2.29 4.56 28.99
C GLY A 63 2.85 3.58 30.02
N LYS A 64 2.04 2.63 30.50
CA LYS A 64 2.48 1.56 31.41
C LYS A 64 3.21 0.43 30.69
N SER A 65 2.68 -0.03 29.55
CA SER A 65 3.27 -1.14 28.80
C SER A 65 4.52 -0.71 28.01
N HIS A 66 4.54 0.53 27.51
CA HIS A 66 5.58 1.09 26.67
C HIS A 66 5.94 2.52 27.12
N PRO A 67 6.51 2.72 28.31
CA PRO A 67 6.88 4.05 28.78
C PRO A 67 7.88 4.71 27.81
N PRO A 68 7.57 5.88 27.23
CA PRO A 68 8.47 6.51 26.26
C PRO A 68 9.68 7.11 26.96
N GLY A 69 10.90 6.73 26.53
CA GLY A 69 12.15 7.29 27.05
C GLY A 69 12.52 8.66 26.46
N ASN A 70 11.90 9.03 25.34
CA ASN A 70 12.16 10.29 24.61
C ASN A 70 10.92 10.70 23.78
N PRO A 71 10.90 11.93 23.22
CA PRO A 71 9.76 12.40 22.42
C PRO A 71 9.46 11.57 21.17
N ILE A 72 10.47 10.96 20.56
CA ILE A 72 10.32 10.09 19.38
C ILE A 72 9.59 8.80 19.78
N GLU A 73 9.91 8.20 20.92
CA GLU A 73 9.19 7.04 21.45
C GLU A 73 7.75 7.39 21.86
N ALA A 74 7.50 8.61 22.34
CA ALA A 74 6.15 9.08 22.59
C ALA A 74 5.34 9.17 21.28
N ALA A 75 5.94 9.70 20.22
CA ALA A 75 5.35 9.72 18.89
C ALA A 75 5.14 8.31 18.31
N ARG A 76 6.08 7.40 18.55
CA ARG A 76 5.96 5.97 18.20
C ARG A 76 4.75 5.33 18.86
N ASN A 77 4.49 5.59 20.13
CA ASN A 77 3.34 5.03 20.83
C ASN A 77 2.00 5.56 20.30
N ALA A 78 2.00 6.74 19.67
CA ALA A 78 0.85 7.31 18.98
C ALA A 78 0.80 6.93 17.49
N THR A 79 1.78 6.17 16.98
CA THR A 79 1.79 5.65 15.61
C THR A 79 1.00 4.34 15.57
N VAL A 80 0.15 4.19 14.55
CA VAL A 80 -0.67 3.01 14.35
C VAL A 80 -0.21 2.24 13.12
N PHE A 81 -0.40 0.93 13.17
CA PHE A 81 -0.17 0.06 12.03
C PHE A 81 -1.48 -0.34 11.38
N ILE A 82 -1.56 -0.27 10.06
CA ILE A 82 -2.78 -0.54 9.32
C ILE A 82 -2.54 -1.77 8.45
N GLN A 83 -3.29 -2.83 8.75
CA GLN A 83 -3.34 -4.04 7.95
C GLN A 83 -4.57 -4.00 7.06
N THR A 84 -4.32 -4.05 5.77
CA THR A 84 -5.37 -4.05 4.76
C THR A 84 -5.67 -5.49 4.32
N PRO A 85 -6.91 -5.81 3.90
CA PRO A 85 -7.26 -7.17 3.47
C PRO A 85 -6.45 -7.67 2.26
N TRP A 86 -5.88 -6.78 1.47
CA TRP A 86 -5.08 -7.08 0.27
C TRP A 86 -3.58 -7.22 0.57
N GLY A 87 -3.19 -7.32 1.86
CA GLY A 87 -1.83 -7.63 2.29
C GLY A 87 -0.87 -6.43 2.32
N ASN A 88 -1.32 -5.23 1.93
CA ASN A 88 -0.52 -4.03 2.09
C ASN A 88 -0.44 -3.63 3.55
N LEU A 89 0.78 -3.26 3.95
CA LEU A 89 1.11 -2.76 5.27
C LEU A 89 1.35 -1.26 5.17
N GLY A 90 0.60 -0.48 5.93
CA GLY A 90 0.78 0.96 6.03
C GLY A 90 0.82 1.43 7.48
N SER A 91 1.10 2.71 7.66
CA SER A 91 1.09 3.35 8.97
C SER A 91 0.08 4.49 8.99
N GLY A 92 -0.30 4.88 10.19
CA GLY A 92 -1.01 6.11 10.49
C GLY A 92 -0.50 6.64 11.82
N PHE A 93 -1.09 7.73 12.30
CA PHE A 93 -0.82 8.21 13.65
C PHE A 93 -2.01 8.95 14.22
N ILE A 94 -2.10 8.91 15.54
CA ILE A 94 -3.16 9.54 16.32
C ILE A 94 -2.79 11.01 16.54
N MET A 95 -3.69 11.91 16.18
CA MET A 95 -3.47 13.37 16.22
C MET A 95 -4.22 14.07 17.36
N SER A 96 -5.11 13.37 18.06
CA SER A 96 -5.93 13.97 19.09
C SER A 96 -6.32 13.00 20.20
N ALA A 97 -6.73 13.55 21.35
CA ALA A 97 -7.19 12.77 22.49
C ALA A 97 -8.52 12.02 22.24
N ASP A 98 -9.34 12.47 21.28
CA ASP A 98 -10.54 11.76 20.78
C ASP A 98 -10.19 10.66 19.75
N CYS A 99 -8.92 10.28 19.66
CA CYS A 99 -8.44 9.14 18.88
C CYS A 99 -8.61 9.31 17.35
N LEU A 100 -8.53 10.55 16.85
CA LEU A 100 -8.48 10.80 15.41
C LEU A 100 -7.15 10.30 14.85
N VAL A 101 -7.21 9.36 13.92
CA VAL A 101 -6.09 8.84 13.17
C VAL A 101 -6.02 9.48 11.80
N VAL A 102 -4.79 9.78 11.37
CA VAL A 102 -4.47 10.26 10.03
C VAL A 102 -3.53 9.27 9.35
N THR A 103 -3.76 9.03 8.06
CA THR A 103 -2.92 8.21 7.17
C THR A 103 -3.06 8.70 5.73
N ASN A 104 -2.43 8.03 4.76
CA ASN A 104 -2.68 8.32 3.35
C ASN A 104 -3.91 7.59 2.82
N ARG A 105 -4.58 8.21 1.83
CA ARG A 105 -5.66 7.54 1.09
C ARG A 105 -5.16 6.26 0.43
N HIS A 106 -3.98 6.28 -0.20
CA HIS A 106 -3.44 5.10 -0.87
C HIS A 106 -3.14 3.91 0.05
N VAL A 107 -3.05 4.13 1.37
CA VAL A 107 -2.89 3.07 2.37
C VAL A 107 -4.21 2.34 2.58
N LEU A 108 -5.36 3.03 2.52
CA LEU A 108 -6.69 2.46 2.77
C LEU A 108 -7.48 2.18 1.49
N HIS A 109 -7.12 2.83 0.39
CA HIS A 109 -7.78 2.73 -0.89
C HIS A 109 -6.76 2.45 -1.99
N PHE A 110 -6.93 1.32 -2.66
CA PHE A 110 -6.15 0.99 -3.83
C PHE A 110 -6.73 1.68 -5.07
N ASP A 111 -6.04 2.70 -5.59
CA ASP A 111 -6.39 3.32 -6.88
C ASP A 111 -5.85 2.46 -8.02
N SER A 112 -6.62 1.43 -8.36
CA SER A 112 -6.27 0.43 -9.35
C SER A 112 -6.05 1.04 -10.75
N ALA A 113 -6.89 2.01 -11.13
CA ALA A 113 -6.84 2.69 -12.41
C ALA A 113 -5.64 3.65 -12.48
N GLY A 114 -5.30 4.34 -11.40
CA GLY A 114 -4.08 5.13 -11.27
C GLY A 114 -2.82 4.27 -11.32
N ALA A 115 -2.82 3.14 -10.60
CA ALA A 115 -1.71 2.19 -10.55
C ALA A 115 -1.47 1.53 -11.91
N LEU A 116 -2.54 1.14 -12.63
CA LEU A 116 -2.47 0.60 -13.98
C LEU A 116 -1.96 1.66 -14.99
N ARG A 117 -2.44 2.91 -14.91
CA ARG A 117 -1.94 4.01 -15.74
C ARG A 117 -0.46 4.27 -15.49
N ALA A 118 -0.03 4.32 -14.23
CA ALA A 118 1.38 4.50 -13.87
C ALA A 118 2.26 3.32 -14.35
N ALA A 119 1.76 2.08 -14.25
CA ALA A 119 2.43 0.89 -14.77
C ALA A 119 2.55 0.93 -16.30
N GLN A 120 1.50 1.36 -17.00
CA GLN A 120 1.50 1.53 -18.46
C GLN A 120 2.44 2.66 -18.93
N GLN A 121 2.59 3.70 -18.12
CA GLN A 121 3.45 4.84 -18.42
C GLN A 121 4.91 4.63 -18.01
N SER A 122 5.21 3.63 -17.18
CA SER A 122 6.59 3.29 -16.78
C SER A 122 7.27 2.42 -17.83
N PRO A 123 8.33 2.88 -18.51
CA PRO A 123 9.02 2.10 -19.53
C PRO A 123 9.62 0.80 -18.99
N ALA A 124 10.09 0.82 -17.73
CA ALA A 124 10.66 -0.34 -17.05
C ALA A 124 9.61 -1.41 -16.74
N ILE A 125 8.45 -1.01 -16.20
CA ILE A 125 7.36 -1.94 -15.89
C ILE A 125 6.73 -2.49 -17.18
N ALA A 126 6.56 -1.64 -18.20
CA ALA A 126 6.09 -2.07 -19.52
C ALA A 126 7.05 -3.06 -20.20
N MET A 127 8.36 -2.95 -19.99
CA MET A 127 9.35 -3.91 -20.48
C MET A 127 9.20 -5.26 -19.77
N GLU A 128 9.09 -5.25 -18.44
CA GLU A 128 8.93 -6.47 -17.64
C GLU A 128 7.62 -7.20 -17.98
N PHE A 129 6.53 -6.44 -18.13
CA PHE A 129 5.23 -6.98 -18.52
C PHE A 129 5.28 -7.63 -19.91
N ARG A 130 5.91 -6.96 -20.89
CA ARG A 130 6.11 -7.52 -22.24
C ARG A 130 6.99 -8.76 -22.22
N ARG A 131 8.06 -8.77 -21.42
CA ARG A 131 8.93 -9.94 -21.24
C ARG A 131 8.11 -11.13 -20.75
N ARG A 132 7.31 -10.92 -19.70
CA ARG A 132 6.52 -11.98 -19.10
C ARG A 132 5.41 -12.50 -20.01
N GLN A 133 4.74 -11.61 -20.75
CA GLN A 133 3.79 -12.00 -21.80
C GLN A 133 4.47 -12.83 -22.91
N ALA A 134 5.69 -12.46 -23.31
CA ALA A 134 6.44 -13.20 -24.31
C ALA A 134 6.87 -14.59 -23.81
N GLU A 135 7.27 -14.72 -22.54
CA GLU A 135 7.57 -16.02 -21.90
C GLU A 135 6.35 -16.93 -21.91
N LEU A 136 5.18 -16.45 -21.45
CA LEU A 136 3.93 -17.22 -21.48
C LEU A 136 3.52 -17.63 -22.89
N GLN A 137 3.68 -16.73 -23.86
CA GLN A 137 3.41 -17.02 -25.26
C GLN A 137 4.34 -18.11 -25.81
N GLN A 138 5.59 -18.14 -25.35
CA GLN A 138 6.55 -19.18 -25.73
C GLN A 138 6.20 -20.52 -25.08
N ASP A 139 5.90 -20.54 -23.79
CA ASP A 139 5.49 -21.76 -23.07
C ASP A 139 4.26 -22.43 -23.72
N LEU A 140 3.27 -21.63 -24.14
CA LEU A 140 2.09 -22.14 -24.86
C LEU A 140 2.44 -22.71 -26.24
N LYS A 141 3.39 -22.11 -26.97
CA LYS A 141 3.89 -22.64 -28.25
C LYS A 141 4.62 -23.96 -28.07
N ASP A 142 5.46 -24.07 -27.05
CA ASP A 142 6.21 -25.29 -26.74
C ASP A 142 5.25 -26.42 -26.33
N LEU A 143 4.22 -26.11 -25.53
CA LEU A 143 3.17 -27.06 -25.16
C LEU A 143 2.37 -27.54 -26.38
N LEU A 144 2.05 -26.63 -27.29
CA LEU A 144 1.37 -26.94 -28.54
C LEU A 144 2.22 -27.82 -29.46
N GLU A 145 3.53 -27.58 -29.53
CA GLU A 145 4.46 -28.43 -30.27
C GLU A 145 4.52 -29.83 -29.66
N LYS A 146 4.60 -29.94 -28.33
CA LYS A 146 4.53 -31.22 -27.62
C LYS A 146 3.27 -32.01 -27.93
N TYR A 147 2.09 -31.38 -27.90
CA TYR A 147 0.84 -32.06 -28.25
C TYR A 147 0.77 -32.47 -29.72
N ARG A 148 1.33 -31.67 -30.63
CA ARG A 148 1.45 -32.03 -32.05
C ARG A 148 2.36 -33.25 -32.24
N GLU A 149 3.47 -33.33 -31.53
CA GLU A 149 4.34 -34.51 -31.55
C GLU A 149 3.66 -35.76 -31.00
N GLU A 150 2.96 -35.65 -29.87
CA GLU A 150 2.19 -36.75 -29.27
C GLU A 150 1.08 -37.24 -30.22
N THR A 151 0.45 -36.33 -30.96
CA THR A 151 -0.54 -36.65 -32.00
C THR A 151 0.10 -37.35 -33.20
N ARG A 152 1.33 -37.00 -33.58
CA ARG A 152 2.07 -37.71 -34.64
C ARG A 152 2.47 -39.13 -34.21
N ARG A 153 2.74 -39.34 -32.92
CA ARG A 153 3.11 -40.65 -32.34
C ARG A 153 1.89 -41.53 -32.06
N SER A 154 0.76 -40.95 -31.67
CA SER A 154 -0.52 -41.65 -31.48
C SER A 154 -1.20 -41.82 -32.84
N GLY A 155 -1.15 -43.02 -33.42
CA GLY A 155 -1.72 -43.31 -34.75
C GLY A 155 -3.14 -42.74 -34.98
N LYS A 156 -3.40 -42.28 -36.21
CA LYS A 156 -4.65 -41.60 -36.60
C LYS A 156 -5.90 -42.43 -36.26
N GLY A 157 -6.84 -41.84 -35.52
CA GLY A 157 -8.19 -42.40 -35.31
C GLY A 157 -8.48 -42.99 -33.93
N SER A 158 -7.54 -42.97 -32.98
CA SER A 158 -7.81 -43.40 -31.59
C SER A 158 -8.53 -42.33 -30.76
N GLY A 159 -9.26 -42.74 -29.71
CA GLY A 159 -9.86 -41.79 -28.76
C GLY A 159 -8.84 -40.83 -28.13
N ALA A 160 -7.58 -41.26 -27.97
CA ALA A 160 -6.48 -40.42 -27.52
C ALA A 160 -6.12 -39.31 -28.54
N ALA A 161 -6.21 -39.58 -29.84
CA ALA A 161 -5.98 -38.59 -30.89
C ALA A 161 -7.07 -37.50 -30.92
N LEU A 162 -8.32 -37.85 -30.60
CA LEU A 162 -9.41 -36.87 -30.45
C LEU A 162 -9.18 -35.96 -29.23
N THR A 163 -8.77 -36.54 -28.11
CA THR A 163 -8.41 -35.78 -26.89
C THR A 163 -7.24 -34.82 -27.13
N LEU A 164 -6.20 -35.25 -27.83
CA LEU A 164 -5.06 -34.40 -28.18
C LEU A 164 -5.47 -33.27 -29.15
N LYS A 165 -6.39 -33.53 -30.08
CA LYS A 165 -6.91 -32.51 -30.99
C LYS A 165 -7.68 -31.42 -30.24
N LEU A 166 -8.56 -31.80 -29.32
CA LEU A 166 -9.27 -30.83 -28.46
C LEU A 166 -8.30 -29.99 -27.60
N LYS A 167 -7.22 -30.60 -27.09
CA LYS A 167 -6.17 -29.88 -26.35
C LYS A 167 -5.39 -28.91 -27.23
N ILE A 168 -5.09 -29.27 -28.48
CA ILE A 168 -4.45 -28.38 -29.45
C ILE A 168 -5.36 -27.20 -29.77
N ASP A 169 -6.64 -27.45 -30.07
CA ASP A 169 -7.60 -26.41 -30.41
C ASP A 169 -7.78 -25.42 -29.23
N ALA A 170 -7.79 -25.92 -27.99
CA ALA A 170 -7.84 -25.09 -26.78
C ALA A 170 -6.59 -24.20 -26.63
N VAL A 171 -5.38 -24.77 -26.75
CA VAL A 171 -4.12 -24.01 -26.65
C VAL A 171 -3.98 -22.99 -27.79
N GLN A 172 -4.53 -23.27 -28.97
CA GLN A 172 -4.56 -22.31 -30.09
C GLN A 172 -5.46 -21.11 -29.79
N GLU A 173 -6.63 -21.33 -29.17
CA GLU A 173 -7.51 -20.23 -28.78
C GLU A 173 -6.92 -19.43 -27.62
N ASP A 174 -6.27 -20.07 -26.65
CA ASP A 174 -5.54 -19.40 -25.58
C ASP A 174 -4.44 -18.49 -26.15
N LEU A 175 -3.66 -18.97 -27.13
CA LEU A 175 -2.62 -18.18 -27.80
C LEU A 175 -3.21 -16.98 -28.56
N ARG A 176 -4.42 -17.12 -29.11
CA ARG A 176 -5.13 -16.07 -29.86
C ARG A 176 -5.67 -14.98 -28.95
N THR A 177 -6.16 -15.37 -27.78
CA THR A 177 -6.83 -14.48 -26.82
C THR A 177 -5.91 -13.97 -25.72
N LEU A 178 -4.69 -14.51 -25.59
CA LEU A 178 -3.72 -14.20 -24.52
C LEU A 178 -3.57 -12.71 -24.18
N PRO A 179 -3.48 -11.77 -25.15
CA PRO A 179 -3.36 -10.34 -24.81
C PRO A 179 -4.61 -9.77 -24.15
N GLU A 180 -5.79 -10.23 -24.57
CA GLU A 180 -7.09 -9.78 -24.08
C GLU A 180 -7.45 -10.49 -22.76
N SER A 181 -7.18 -11.80 -22.65
CA SER A 181 -7.43 -12.57 -21.44
C SER A 181 -6.59 -12.10 -20.25
N VAL A 182 -5.30 -11.77 -20.46
CA VAL A 182 -4.46 -11.16 -19.42
C VAL A 182 -5.02 -9.80 -18.99
N ARG A 183 -5.53 -8.99 -19.93
CA ARG A 183 -6.13 -7.70 -19.62
C ARG A 183 -7.43 -7.85 -18.83
N GLU A 184 -8.28 -8.80 -19.20
CA GLU A 184 -9.53 -9.10 -18.50
C GLU A 184 -9.29 -9.63 -17.08
N HIS A 185 -8.31 -10.52 -16.89
CA HIS A 185 -7.97 -11.03 -15.56
C HIS A 185 -7.44 -9.92 -14.64
N ILE A 186 -6.56 -9.05 -15.15
CA ILE A 186 -6.07 -7.88 -14.42
C ILE A 186 -7.24 -6.97 -14.04
N ASN A 187 -8.13 -6.66 -14.99
CA ASN A 187 -9.29 -5.80 -14.74
C ASN A 187 -10.29 -6.43 -13.75
N ALA A 188 -10.48 -7.76 -13.79
CA ALA A 188 -11.34 -8.48 -12.88
C ALA A 188 -10.79 -8.48 -11.46
N GLU A 189 -9.49 -8.72 -11.27
CA GLU A 189 -8.85 -8.66 -9.94
C GLU A 189 -8.79 -7.25 -9.38
N ILE A 190 -8.58 -6.26 -10.25
CA ILE A 190 -8.72 -4.84 -9.92
C ILE A 190 -10.14 -4.56 -9.39
N SER A 191 -11.17 -4.98 -10.13
CA SER A 191 -12.57 -4.71 -9.79
C SER A 191 -12.98 -5.39 -8.49
N LYS A 192 -12.53 -6.63 -8.25
CA LYS A 192 -12.71 -7.32 -6.97
C LYS A 192 -12.03 -6.54 -5.84
N THR A 193 -10.78 -6.13 -6.02
CA THR A 193 -10.02 -5.39 -5.01
C THR A 193 -10.67 -4.05 -4.65
N GLU A 194 -11.20 -3.31 -5.63
CA GLU A 194 -11.93 -2.06 -5.40
C GLU A 194 -13.25 -2.27 -4.64
N LEU A 195 -14.00 -3.31 -4.98
CA LEU A 195 -15.23 -3.67 -4.28
C LEU A 195 -14.92 -4.04 -2.82
N TYR A 196 -13.89 -4.87 -2.58
CA TYR A 196 -13.43 -5.21 -1.24
C TYR A 196 -12.97 -3.98 -0.48
N ALA A 197 -12.22 -3.06 -1.09
CA ALA A 197 -11.76 -1.84 -0.42
C ALA A 197 -12.91 -0.92 0.04
N ARG A 198 -14.08 -0.96 -0.62
CA ARG A 198 -15.25 -0.14 -0.23
C ARG A 198 -16.02 -0.69 0.97
N THR A 199 -15.99 -2.01 1.17
CA THR A 199 -16.71 -2.69 2.27
C THR A 199 -15.78 -3.27 3.31
N ALA A 200 -14.47 -3.08 3.16
CA ALA A 200 -13.45 -3.65 4.03
C ALA A 200 -13.49 -3.02 5.42
N THR A 201 -13.41 -3.91 6.40
CA THR A 201 -12.94 -3.55 7.74
C THR A 201 -11.41 -3.59 7.72
N TYR A 202 -10.78 -2.52 8.17
CA TYR A 202 -9.33 -2.43 8.32
C TYR A 202 -8.95 -2.78 9.76
N LYS A 203 -7.91 -3.59 9.91
CA LYS A 203 -7.34 -3.88 11.23
C LYS A 203 -6.25 -2.88 11.54
N VAL A 204 -6.38 -2.21 12.67
CA VAL A 204 -5.43 -1.22 13.15
C VAL A 204 -4.79 -1.72 14.43
N SER A 205 -3.46 -1.75 14.49
CA SER A 205 -2.70 -2.28 15.63
C SER A 205 -1.84 -1.19 16.29
N LEU A 206 -1.69 -1.26 17.61
CA LEU A 206 -0.86 -0.39 18.43
C LEU A 206 0.39 -1.11 18.94
N VAL A 207 1.31 -0.33 19.53
CA VAL A 207 2.65 -0.81 19.92
C VAL A 207 2.63 -1.98 20.91
N ASP A 208 1.59 -2.08 21.73
CA ASP A 208 1.38 -3.17 22.67
C ASP A 208 0.64 -4.39 22.07
N GLY A 209 0.35 -4.37 20.77
CA GLY A 209 -0.40 -5.41 20.08
C GLY A 209 -1.92 -5.26 20.20
N THR A 210 -2.44 -4.22 20.88
CA THR A 210 -3.88 -3.93 20.88
C THR A 210 -4.36 -3.70 19.44
N THR A 211 -5.49 -4.31 19.08
CA THR A 211 -6.07 -4.20 17.73
C THR A 211 -7.47 -3.63 17.75
N PHE A 212 -7.81 -2.89 16.68
CA PHE A 212 -9.12 -2.29 16.45
C PHE A 212 -9.57 -2.56 15.02
N ASP A 213 -10.86 -2.79 14.86
CA ASP A 213 -11.51 -2.90 13.57
C ASP A 213 -12.15 -1.56 13.22
N VAL A 214 -11.85 -1.03 12.03
CA VAL A 214 -12.33 0.28 11.56
C VAL A 214 -12.94 0.15 10.17
N ASN A 215 -14.12 0.73 9.97
CA ASN A 215 -14.82 0.76 8.68
C ASN A 215 -15.31 2.16 8.27
N GLN A 216 -15.33 3.13 9.19
CA GLN A 216 -15.73 4.51 8.91
C GLN A 216 -14.50 5.36 8.57
N ILE A 217 -14.21 5.45 7.27
CA ILE A 217 -13.09 6.23 6.75
C ILE A 217 -13.62 7.49 6.06
N ARG A 218 -13.00 8.64 6.38
CA ARG A 218 -13.18 9.89 5.62
C ARG A 218 -11.96 10.10 4.74
N TYR A 219 -12.18 10.17 3.43
CA TYR A 219 -11.14 10.47 2.45
C TYR A 219 -11.05 11.97 2.18
N VAL A 220 -9.84 12.43 1.90
CA VAL A 220 -9.54 13.77 1.41
C VAL A 220 -8.99 13.56 0.01
N GLU A 221 -9.80 13.75 -1.01
CA GLU A 221 -9.44 13.29 -2.37
C GLU A 221 -8.31 14.13 -2.97
N GLU A 222 -8.32 15.44 -2.72
CA GLU A 222 -7.37 16.43 -3.27
C GLU A 222 -5.98 16.31 -2.64
N ARG A 223 -5.92 15.77 -1.43
CA ARG A 223 -4.69 15.60 -0.63
C ARG A 223 -4.69 14.16 -0.19
N ASP A 224 -3.91 13.28 -0.84
CA ASP A 224 -3.78 11.82 -0.59
C ASP A 224 -3.72 11.39 0.89
N LEU A 225 -4.83 11.57 1.60
CA LEU A 225 -5.00 11.53 3.05
C LEU A 225 -6.34 10.88 3.34
N ALA A 226 -6.39 10.20 4.46
CA ALA A 226 -7.58 9.63 5.02
C ALA A 226 -7.55 9.78 6.53
N THR A 227 -8.73 9.94 7.12
CA THR A 227 -8.90 10.09 8.56
C THR A 227 -9.98 9.14 9.06
N PHE A 228 -9.80 8.59 10.25
CA PHE A 228 -10.79 7.76 10.93
C PHE A 228 -10.61 7.85 12.45
N ARG A 229 -11.56 7.35 13.23
CA ARG A 229 -11.44 7.31 14.70
C ARG A 229 -11.29 5.88 15.17
N LEU A 230 -10.40 5.65 16.13
CA LEU A 230 -10.38 4.40 16.87
C LEU A 230 -11.55 4.37 17.85
N PRO A 231 -12.21 3.21 18.06
CA PRO A 231 -13.26 3.06 19.06
C PRO A 231 -12.66 2.97 20.47
N ALA A 232 -12.00 4.03 20.90
CA ALA A 232 -11.30 4.17 22.17
C ALA A 232 -11.46 5.61 22.73
N SER A 233 -10.92 5.87 23.93
CA SER A 233 -10.90 7.22 24.52
C SER A 233 -9.56 7.54 25.16
N HIS A 234 -9.23 8.83 25.22
CA HIS A 234 -7.97 9.37 25.73
C HIS A 234 -6.76 8.68 25.11
N CYS A 235 -6.68 8.71 23.78
CA CYS A 235 -5.56 8.12 23.06
C CYS A 235 -4.26 8.93 23.26
N PRO A 236 -3.09 8.27 23.21
CA PRO A 236 -1.85 9.02 23.03
C PRO A 236 -1.90 9.67 21.65
N TYR A 237 -1.38 10.88 21.53
CA TYR A 237 -1.42 11.62 20.27
C TYR A 237 -0.14 12.40 20.05
N ILE A 238 0.17 12.64 18.78
CA ILE A 238 1.31 13.45 18.37
C ILE A 238 0.87 14.90 18.29
N LYS A 239 1.64 15.79 18.92
CA LYS A 239 1.39 17.24 18.85
C LYS A 239 1.68 17.75 17.45
N ARG A 240 0.83 18.65 16.98
CA ARG A 240 0.99 19.31 15.69
C ARG A 240 2.14 20.32 15.75
N GLY A 241 3.14 20.13 14.88
CA GLY A 241 4.22 21.08 14.63
C GLY A 241 3.86 22.13 13.58
N ARG A 242 4.89 22.79 13.04
CA ARG A 242 4.76 23.79 11.97
C ARG A 242 5.72 23.46 10.85
N SER A 243 5.22 22.93 9.75
CA SER A 243 6.10 22.52 8.64
C SER A 243 6.67 23.71 7.90
N GLU A 244 5.97 24.84 7.86
CA GLU A 244 6.37 26.07 7.16
C GLU A 244 7.58 26.77 7.81
N GLN A 245 7.96 26.34 9.01
CA GLN A 245 9.11 26.88 9.75
C GLN A 245 10.37 26.04 9.60
N LEU A 246 10.29 24.89 8.91
CA LEU A 246 11.43 24.00 8.73
C LEU A 246 12.51 24.68 7.89
N ARG A 247 13.76 24.60 8.37
CA ARG A 247 14.96 24.98 7.62
C ARG A 247 15.70 23.75 7.12
N GLN A 248 16.31 23.87 5.95
CA GLN A 248 17.10 22.78 5.38
C GLN A 248 18.19 22.33 6.37
N GLY A 249 18.36 21.01 6.50
CA GLY A 249 19.29 20.42 7.46
C GLY A 249 18.71 20.13 8.85
N GLU A 250 17.51 20.62 9.17
CA GLU A 250 16.83 20.23 10.41
C GLU A 250 16.56 18.73 10.44
N ARG A 251 16.85 18.08 11.58
CA ARG A 251 16.72 16.64 11.74
C ARG A 251 15.26 16.24 11.87
N LEU A 252 14.86 15.27 11.05
CA LEU A 252 13.51 14.71 11.02
C LEU A 252 13.55 13.20 11.19
N TYR A 253 12.44 12.65 11.69
CA TYR A 253 12.28 11.22 11.90
C TYR A 253 11.00 10.74 11.24
N THR A 254 11.06 9.56 10.63
CA THR A 254 9.86 8.82 10.25
C THR A 254 9.62 7.73 11.26
N VAL A 255 8.35 7.47 11.55
CA VAL A 255 7.94 6.31 12.34
C VAL A 255 6.96 5.49 11.53
N GLY A 256 7.13 4.18 11.53
CA GLY A 256 6.21 3.26 10.87
C GLY A 256 6.63 1.81 11.01
N SER A 257 6.16 0.96 10.10
CA SER A 257 6.37 -0.48 10.17
C SER A 257 6.85 -1.05 8.82
N PRO A 258 8.03 -0.63 8.34
CA PRO A 258 8.58 -1.12 7.08
C PRO A 258 8.81 -2.64 7.12
N SER A 259 8.41 -3.34 6.06
CA SER A 259 8.63 -4.79 5.89
C SER A 259 8.10 -5.67 7.03
N GLY A 260 7.09 -5.21 7.79
CA GLY A 260 6.56 -5.92 8.95
C GLY A 260 7.40 -5.80 10.23
N LEU A 261 8.52 -5.05 10.20
CA LEU A 261 9.26 -4.66 11.39
C LEU A 261 8.53 -3.50 12.05
N THR A 262 7.62 -3.83 12.96
CA THR A 262 6.71 -2.86 13.57
C THR A 262 7.45 -1.80 14.36
N TYR A 263 7.05 -0.53 14.21
CA TYR A 263 7.54 0.62 14.98
C TYR A 263 9.01 0.99 14.76
N THR A 264 9.51 0.78 13.54
CA THR A 264 10.81 1.26 13.10
C THR A 264 10.84 2.78 13.06
N VAL A 265 11.90 3.35 13.61
CA VAL A 265 12.24 4.77 13.50
C VAL A 265 13.39 4.91 12.51
N THR A 266 13.23 5.77 11.51
CA THR A 266 14.33 6.18 10.63
C THR A 266 14.55 7.68 10.77
N ALA A 267 15.78 8.13 10.54
CA ALA A 267 16.16 9.53 10.67
C ALA A 267 16.74 10.05 9.36
N GLY A 268 16.56 11.35 9.15
CA GLY A 268 17.15 12.12 8.08
C GLY A 268 17.06 13.61 8.41
N ILE A 269 17.02 14.43 7.38
CA ILE A 269 16.90 15.87 7.46
C ILE A 269 15.77 16.37 6.57
N PHE A 270 15.31 17.58 6.84
CA PHE A 270 14.53 18.34 5.89
C PHE A 270 15.42 18.79 4.73
N SER A 271 15.12 18.34 3.52
CA SER A 271 15.87 18.68 2.30
C SER A 271 15.28 19.90 1.56
N GLY A 272 14.03 20.28 1.85
CA GLY A 272 13.41 21.51 1.33
C GLY A 272 11.96 21.33 0.89
N TYR A 273 11.31 22.45 0.57
CA TYR A 273 9.95 22.48 0.07
C TYR A 273 9.89 22.15 -1.43
N ARG A 274 8.87 21.40 -1.84
CA ARG A 274 8.61 21.04 -3.23
C ARG A 274 7.14 21.29 -3.57
N GLN A 275 6.89 21.49 -4.86
CA GLN A 275 5.55 21.74 -5.37
C GLN A 275 5.33 20.94 -6.66
N GLU A 276 4.15 20.33 -6.77
CA GLU A 276 3.67 19.64 -7.97
C GLU A 276 2.22 20.09 -8.20
N GLY A 277 2.01 20.97 -9.20
CA GLY A 277 0.73 21.69 -9.34
C GLY A 277 0.38 22.47 -8.06
N ASP A 278 -0.81 22.23 -7.52
CA ASP A 278 -1.29 22.84 -6.27
C ASP A 278 -0.88 22.08 -5.00
N ARG A 279 -0.09 21.01 -5.14
CA ARG A 279 0.31 20.12 -4.05
C ARG A 279 1.68 20.53 -3.52
N ARG A 280 1.76 20.70 -2.20
CA ARG A 280 3.01 21.02 -1.49
C ARG A 280 3.56 19.74 -0.88
N TYR A 281 4.89 19.61 -0.88
CA TYR A 281 5.59 18.48 -0.28
C TYR A 281 6.78 18.96 0.53
N LEU A 282 7.03 18.25 1.63
CA LEU A 282 8.28 18.32 2.38
C LEU A 282 9.21 17.25 1.82
N GLN A 283 10.33 17.65 1.21
CA GLN A 283 11.37 16.71 0.82
C GLN A 283 12.22 16.36 2.04
N THR A 284 12.52 15.09 2.22
CA THR A 284 13.43 14.58 3.25
C THR A 284 14.28 13.45 2.68
N ASP A 285 15.46 13.23 3.25
CA ASP A 285 16.26 12.02 3.02
C ASP A 285 16.01 10.94 4.08
N ALA A 286 15.15 11.20 5.08
CA ALA A 286 14.72 10.19 6.02
C ALA A 286 14.06 9.04 5.23
N PRO A 287 14.53 7.78 5.37
CA PRO A 287 14.06 6.69 4.54
C PRO A 287 12.53 6.51 4.62
N ILE A 288 11.87 6.67 3.47
CA ILE A 288 10.45 6.36 3.27
C ILE A 288 10.37 5.08 2.42
N ASN A 289 9.74 4.05 2.97
CA ASN A 289 9.63 2.72 2.38
C ASN A 289 8.18 2.20 2.51
N PRO A 290 7.79 1.18 1.75
CA PRO A 290 6.54 0.47 2.01
C PRO A 290 6.46 0.06 3.49
N GLY A 291 5.38 0.46 4.18
CA GLY A 291 5.17 0.22 5.61
C GLY A 291 5.39 1.41 6.54
N ASN A 292 6.07 2.51 6.15
CA ASN A 292 6.03 3.78 6.90
C ASN A 292 5.27 4.91 6.20
N SER A 293 4.76 4.67 4.98
CA SER A 293 3.77 5.55 4.35
C SER A 293 2.49 5.63 5.16
N GLY A 294 1.95 6.84 5.25
CA GLY A 294 0.87 7.25 6.13
C GLY A 294 1.32 7.50 7.57
N GLY A 295 2.52 7.07 7.96
CA GLY A 295 3.13 7.36 9.25
C GLY A 295 3.58 8.83 9.37
N PRO A 296 3.91 9.28 10.59
CA PRO A 296 4.28 10.67 10.84
C PRO A 296 5.72 10.96 10.42
N LEU A 297 5.95 12.18 9.92
CA LEU A 297 7.25 12.83 9.84
C LEU A 297 7.33 13.81 11.02
N ILE A 298 8.27 13.60 11.94
CA ILE A 298 8.35 14.33 13.21
C ILE A 298 9.69 15.02 13.40
N THR A 299 9.70 16.09 14.21
CA THR A 299 10.91 16.77 14.68
C THR A 299 11.57 15.99 15.83
N GLU A 300 12.77 16.40 16.25
CA GLU A 300 13.42 15.90 17.49
C GLU A 300 12.55 16.08 18.75
N SER A 301 11.68 17.09 18.77
CA SER A 301 10.73 17.34 19.87
C SER A 301 9.50 16.42 19.82
N GLY A 302 9.39 15.55 18.81
CA GLY A 302 8.26 14.63 18.64
C GLY A 302 7.01 15.30 18.05
N ASP A 303 7.12 16.52 17.55
CA ASP A 303 5.99 17.21 16.91
C ASP A 303 5.87 16.78 15.44
N VAL A 304 4.65 16.49 14.98
CA VAL A 304 4.41 16.10 13.59
C VAL A 304 4.43 17.32 12.66
N VAL A 305 5.25 17.24 11.63
CA VAL A 305 5.36 18.25 10.56
C VAL A 305 4.85 17.73 9.22
N GLY A 306 4.65 16.43 9.05
CA GLY A 306 4.01 15.90 7.84
C GLY A 306 3.59 14.43 7.91
N VAL A 307 2.99 13.95 6.83
CA VAL A 307 2.57 12.56 6.61
C VAL A 307 3.42 11.95 5.51
N ASN A 308 4.24 10.94 5.83
CA ASN A 308 5.11 10.27 4.85
C ASN A 308 4.28 9.68 3.71
N THR A 309 4.60 9.96 2.44
CA THR A 309 3.69 9.60 1.33
C THR A 309 4.36 8.93 0.13
N ALA A 310 5.51 9.42 -0.31
CA ALA A 310 6.04 9.07 -1.62
C ALA A 310 7.57 9.11 -1.66
N ILE A 311 8.12 8.49 -2.70
CA ILE A 311 9.54 8.52 -3.07
C ILE A 311 9.68 8.94 -4.54
N LEU A 312 10.83 9.46 -4.91
CA LEU A 312 11.15 9.73 -6.32
C LEU A 312 11.68 8.46 -7.01
N MET A 313 11.02 8.03 -8.11
CA MET A 313 11.43 6.87 -8.92
C MET A 313 12.94 6.92 -9.25
N GLY A 314 13.64 5.80 -9.10
CA GLY A 314 15.03 5.66 -9.58
C GLY A 314 16.07 6.44 -8.77
N THR A 315 15.71 6.96 -7.59
CA THR A 315 16.64 7.66 -6.67
C THR A 315 16.63 7.01 -5.29
N GLN A 316 17.71 7.19 -4.54
CA GLN A 316 17.81 6.80 -3.13
C GLN A 316 17.90 8.05 -2.26
N GLY A 317 17.31 8.02 -1.07
CA GLY A 317 17.38 9.13 -0.11
C GLY A 317 16.58 10.36 -0.53
N ILE A 318 15.56 10.22 -1.38
CA ILE A 318 14.61 11.30 -1.71
C ILE A 318 13.19 10.81 -1.43
N GLY A 319 12.69 11.20 -0.26
CA GLY A 319 11.33 10.99 0.20
C GLY A 319 10.53 12.29 0.27
N PHE A 320 9.21 12.14 0.26
CA PHE A 320 8.25 13.24 0.34
C PHE A 320 7.21 12.96 1.41
N ALA A 321 6.85 14.00 2.15
CA ALA A 321 5.73 14.02 3.07
C ALA A 321 4.74 15.13 2.71
N ILE A 322 3.45 14.89 2.97
CA ILE A 322 2.40 15.91 2.89
C ILE A 322 2.55 16.80 4.13
N PRO A 323 2.62 18.15 3.99
CA PRO A 323 2.65 19.07 5.13
C PRO A 323 1.52 18.82 6.12
N VAL A 324 1.80 18.93 7.42
CA VAL A 324 0.77 18.77 8.46
C VAL A 324 -0.36 19.80 8.30
N GLU A 325 -0.07 20.94 7.68
CA GLU A 325 -1.02 21.99 7.33
C GLU A 325 -2.12 21.53 6.39
N ASP A 326 -1.87 20.53 5.56
CA ASP A 326 -2.84 20.01 4.60
C ASP A 326 -3.76 18.94 5.21
N VAL A 327 -3.54 18.54 6.47
CA VAL A 327 -4.39 17.57 7.19
C VAL A 327 -5.66 18.26 7.70
N PRO A 328 -6.88 17.86 7.27
CA PRO A 328 -8.11 18.55 7.62
C PRO A 328 -8.66 18.19 8.99
N GLY A 329 -9.44 19.12 9.58
CA GLY A 329 -10.06 18.95 10.89
C GLY A 329 -9.15 19.30 12.06
N LEU A 330 -8.16 20.17 11.78
CA LEU A 330 -7.22 20.76 12.75
C LEU A 330 -7.47 22.26 12.85
#